data_AF-A0A3D2VYX2-F1
#
_entry.id   AF-A0A3D2VYX2-F1
#
_cell.length_a   1.000
_cell.length_b   1.000
_cell.length_c   1.000
_cell.angle_alpha   90.00
_cell.angle_beta   90.00
_cell.angle_gamma   90.00
#
_symmetry.space_group_name_H-M   'P 1'
#
loop_
_entity.id
_entity.type
_entity.pdbx_description
1 polymer ?
#
loop_
_entity_poly.entity_id
_entity_poly.type
_entity_poly.pdbx_seq_one_letter_code
_entity_poly.pdbx_strand_id
1 'polypeptide(L)'
;MSGRRFALLAALAFALMFIGGNLIANSWFRSWRLDLTEDRLYTLSSGAKHTLDALSEPVEFRFYYSRDAAAPFPQVQTYAARVREMLQTFAAQSGGRVRLVEVDVEAFGEAEDAAVEAGIEAARPYQGADPIYFGLTASNAIDEHRTIPAFDPQREAFLEYELTRLIFELERTQRTRVALITALPLDPAAASDPTFPSGQSAFSTEMGRMMEVVKLAPDFTAIPDVDVLAIIHPWPLSPEQSYAVDQFVLRKGRAFVALDPASLAAQQAGGGFDPFSGIPGAPTSSSLEPLLARWGVAMASTVVLDAENALEVQVQDERGQAARDVQPLFFMVTPEGLDRNDLMTAWLNRGINFGLSGGLNWNGRDGVEATVLARTGGQTMRLPAQAALMRPAPAEIR
;
A
#
# COMPACT_ATOMS: atom_id res chain seq x y z
N MET A 1 40.81 21.31 -58.95
CA MET A 1 39.32 21.30 -59.06
C MET A 1 38.85 22.73 -59.27
N SER A 2 37.89 23.00 -60.15
CA SER A 2 37.38 24.37 -60.31
C SER A 2 36.68 24.81 -59.02
N GLY A 3 36.80 26.09 -58.63
CA GLY A 3 36.24 26.60 -57.37
C GLY A 3 34.74 26.31 -57.20
N ARG A 4 33.99 26.24 -58.30
CA ARG A 4 32.59 25.81 -58.33
C ARG A 4 32.38 24.36 -57.87
N ARG A 5 33.24 23.43 -58.28
CA ARG A 5 33.14 22.01 -57.88
C ARG A 5 33.48 21.82 -56.41
N PHE A 6 34.45 22.59 -55.89
CA PHE A 6 34.77 22.59 -54.46
C PHE A 6 33.61 23.15 -53.62
N ALA A 7 33.02 24.28 -54.04
CA ALA A 7 31.87 24.86 -53.35
C ALA A 7 30.65 23.94 -53.32
N LEU A 8 30.36 23.23 -54.41
CA LEU A 8 29.26 22.25 -54.46
C LEU A 8 29.50 21.05 -53.53
N LEU A 9 30.72 20.53 -53.48
CA LEU A 9 31.07 19.42 -52.58
C LEU A 9 31.05 19.85 -51.12
N ALA A 10 31.53 21.05 -50.80
CA ALA A 10 31.46 21.60 -49.45
C ALA A 10 30.00 21.81 -49.01
N ALA A 11 29.16 22.38 -49.86
CA ALA A 11 27.74 22.57 -49.56
C ALA A 11 27.00 21.24 -49.33
N LEU A 12 27.32 20.21 -50.14
CA LEU A 12 26.76 18.87 -49.96
C LEU A 12 27.22 18.24 -48.63
N ALA A 13 28.49 18.38 -48.28
CA ALA A 13 29.02 17.89 -47.01
C ALA A 13 28.36 18.57 -45.80
N PHE A 14 28.16 19.90 -45.87
CA PHE A 14 27.45 20.64 -44.82
C PHE A 14 25.99 20.23 -44.71
N ALA A 15 25.29 20.02 -45.83
CA ALA A 15 23.91 19.54 -45.81
C ALA A 15 23.80 18.13 -45.19
N LEU A 16 24.72 17.23 -45.54
CA LEU A 16 24.78 15.88 -44.97
C LEU A 16 25.13 15.89 -43.48
N MET A 17 26.07 16.74 -43.05
CA MET A 17 26.37 16.94 -41.61
C MET A 17 25.17 17.53 -40.87
N PHE A 18 24.46 18.49 -41.46
CA PHE A 18 23.29 19.08 -40.83
C PHE A 18 22.17 18.06 -40.67
N ILE A 19 21.87 17.28 -41.71
CA ILE A 19 20.85 16.21 -41.67
C ILE A 19 21.26 15.12 -40.68
N GLY A 20 22.50 14.64 -40.75
CA GLY A 20 23.03 13.62 -39.83
C GLY A 20 23.03 14.10 -38.37
N GLY A 21 23.46 15.34 -38.13
CA GLY A 21 23.43 15.97 -36.82
C GLY A 21 22.01 16.13 -36.27
N ASN A 22 21.05 16.48 -37.12
CA ASN A 22 19.64 16.62 -36.71
C ASN A 22 19.00 15.26 -36.38
N LEU A 23 19.31 14.21 -37.16
CA LEU A 23 18.83 12.85 -36.91
C LEU A 23 19.44 12.26 -35.62
N ILE A 24 20.74 12.46 -35.40
CA ILE A 24 21.42 12.01 -34.17
C ILE A 24 20.92 12.80 -32.96
N ALA A 25 20.75 14.13 -33.09
CA ALA A 25 20.19 14.95 -32.03
C ALA A 25 18.76 14.50 -31.67
N ASN A 26 17.90 14.26 -32.65
CA ASN A 26 16.54 13.81 -32.39
C ASN A 26 16.48 12.40 -31.76
N SER A 27 17.48 11.54 -32.02
CA SER A 27 17.58 10.22 -31.40
C SER A 27 18.14 10.26 -29.97
N TRP A 28 19.18 11.08 -29.71
CA TRP A 28 19.83 11.12 -28.40
C TRP A 28 19.11 12.02 -27.38
N PHE A 29 18.51 13.13 -27.82
CA PHE A 29 17.81 14.05 -26.91
C PHE A 29 16.39 13.60 -26.56
N ARG A 30 15.79 12.62 -27.25
CA ARG A 30 14.50 12.02 -26.84
C ARG A 30 14.61 11.24 -25.53
N SER A 31 15.77 10.66 -25.23
CA SER A 31 16.03 9.90 -24.00
C SER A 31 16.39 10.77 -22.79
N TRP A 32 16.75 12.05 -23.02
CA TRP A 32 16.98 13.05 -21.98
C TRP A 32 15.80 14.04 -21.94
N ARG A 33 14.63 13.55 -21.52
CA ARG A 33 13.59 14.43 -20.98
C ARG A 33 13.89 14.69 -19.50
N LEU A 34 14.76 15.66 -19.25
CA LEU A 34 14.87 16.27 -17.92
C LEU A 34 13.60 17.10 -17.70
N ASP A 35 12.71 16.57 -16.87
CA ASP A 35 11.47 17.23 -16.47
C ASP A 35 11.82 18.44 -15.57
N LEU A 36 11.66 19.64 -16.12
CA LEU A 36 11.90 20.92 -15.46
C LEU A 36 10.57 21.57 -15.00
N THR A 37 9.49 20.81 -14.89
CA THR A 37 8.25 21.30 -14.30
C THR A 37 8.33 21.27 -12.77
N GLU A 38 7.83 22.33 -12.14
CA GLU A 38 7.94 22.60 -10.69
C GLU A 38 7.30 21.48 -9.82
N ASP A 39 6.39 20.68 -10.41
CA ASP A 39 5.61 19.64 -9.75
C ASP A 39 6.02 18.19 -10.08
N ARG A 40 7.05 17.94 -10.91
CA ARG A 40 7.47 16.58 -11.33
C ARG A 40 6.31 15.67 -11.78
N LEU A 41 5.30 16.23 -12.45
CA LEU A 41 4.04 15.55 -12.79
C LEU A 41 4.21 14.28 -13.66
N TYR A 42 5.41 14.05 -14.19
CA TYR A 42 5.74 12.92 -15.07
C TYR A 42 6.71 11.90 -14.47
N THR A 43 6.99 11.99 -13.16
CA THR A 43 7.93 11.12 -12.50
C THR A 43 7.21 10.11 -11.63
N LEU A 44 7.32 8.82 -11.99
CA LEU A 44 6.87 7.73 -11.13
C LEU A 44 7.50 7.84 -9.75
N SER A 45 6.72 7.48 -8.75
CA SER A 45 7.14 7.27 -7.39
C SER A 45 8.33 6.30 -7.33
N SER A 46 9.26 6.48 -6.37
CA SER A 46 10.37 5.52 -6.20
C SER A 46 9.89 4.08 -5.96
N GLY A 47 8.68 3.88 -5.41
CA GLY A 47 8.05 2.57 -5.21
C GLY A 47 7.59 1.95 -6.51
N ALA A 48 6.97 2.73 -7.40
CA ALA A 48 6.63 2.29 -8.75
C ALA A 48 7.89 1.96 -9.56
N LYS A 49 8.94 2.78 -9.46
CA LYS A 49 10.24 2.51 -10.11
C LYS A 49 10.87 1.21 -9.62
N HIS A 50 10.95 0.99 -8.31
CA HIS A 50 11.48 -0.27 -7.77
C HIS A 50 10.66 -1.49 -8.23
N THR A 51 9.33 -1.37 -8.26
CA THR A 51 8.46 -2.45 -8.78
C THR A 51 8.77 -2.75 -10.24
N LEU A 52 8.93 -1.72 -11.09
CA LEU A 52 9.31 -1.88 -12.48
C LEU A 52 10.72 -2.44 -12.65
N ASP A 53 11.66 -2.03 -11.80
CA ASP A 53 13.04 -2.50 -11.84
C ASP A 53 13.15 -3.98 -11.46
N ALA A 54 12.26 -4.44 -10.58
CA ALA A 54 12.20 -5.80 -10.08
C ALA A 54 11.48 -6.79 -11.01
N LEU A 55 10.85 -6.33 -12.10
CA LEU A 55 10.18 -7.20 -13.07
C LEU A 55 11.14 -8.23 -13.69
N SER A 56 10.94 -9.51 -13.42
CA SER A 56 11.68 -10.60 -14.05
C SER A 56 11.13 -10.97 -15.43
N GLU A 57 9.83 -10.74 -15.64
CA GLU A 57 9.14 -11.03 -16.90
C GLU A 57 8.49 -9.78 -17.52
N PRO A 58 8.31 -9.76 -18.86
CA PRO A 58 7.56 -8.69 -19.50
C PRO A 58 6.07 -8.79 -19.16
N VAL A 59 5.45 -7.63 -18.93
CA VAL A 59 4.01 -7.46 -18.67
C VAL A 59 3.37 -6.73 -19.85
N GLU A 60 2.26 -7.25 -20.36
CA GLU A 60 1.39 -6.53 -21.29
C GLU A 60 0.28 -5.82 -20.53
N PHE A 61 0.13 -4.52 -20.75
CA PHE A 61 -1.01 -3.71 -20.37
C PHE A 61 -1.94 -3.57 -21.57
N ARG A 62 -3.16 -4.09 -21.48
CA ARG A 62 -4.20 -3.92 -22.49
C ARG A 62 -5.28 -2.98 -21.97
N PHE A 63 -5.26 -1.76 -22.48
CA PHE A 63 -6.13 -0.66 -22.07
C PHE A 63 -7.36 -0.60 -22.96
N TYR A 64 -8.54 -0.82 -22.37
CA TYR A 64 -9.83 -0.83 -23.06
C TYR A 64 -10.51 0.51 -22.85
N TYR A 65 -10.88 1.20 -23.93
CA TYR A 65 -11.57 2.48 -23.86
C TYR A 65 -12.54 2.67 -25.04
N SER A 66 -13.83 2.87 -24.74
CA SER A 66 -14.85 3.20 -25.75
C SER A 66 -14.81 4.68 -26.11
N ARG A 67 -14.00 5.06 -27.12
CA ARG A 67 -13.78 6.48 -27.47
C ARG A 67 -15.05 7.22 -27.87
N ASP A 68 -15.87 6.59 -28.71
CA ASP A 68 -17.08 7.22 -29.26
C ASP A 68 -18.21 7.31 -28.22
N ALA A 69 -18.44 6.25 -27.45
CA ALA A 69 -19.44 6.24 -26.38
C ALA A 69 -19.10 7.24 -25.26
N ALA A 70 -17.81 7.48 -25.00
CA ALA A 70 -17.34 8.46 -24.03
C ALA A 70 -17.29 9.91 -24.56
N ALA A 71 -17.45 10.13 -25.87
CA ALA A 71 -17.35 11.45 -26.49
C ALA A 71 -18.29 12.52 -25.87
N PRO A 72 -19.53 12.19 -25.46
CA PRO A 72 -20.41 13.16 -24.81
C PRO A 72 -20.02 13.53 -23.37
N PHE A 73 -19.01 12.89 -22.78
CA PHE A 73 -18.66 13.01 -21.36
C PHE A 73 -17.23 13.56 -21.16
N PRO A 74 -17.04 14.90 -21.14
CA PRO A 74 -15.72 15.52 -21.05
C PRO A 74 -14.87 15.09 -19.84
N GLN A 75 -15.52 14.81 -18.70
CA GLN A 75 -14.82 14.32 -17.50
C GLN A 75 -14.19 12.95 -17.74
N VAL A 76 -14.91 12.04 -18.39
CA VAL A 76 -14.41 10.70 -18.75
C VAL A 76 -13.26 10.82 -19.74
N GLN A 77 -13.38 11.68 -20.76
CA GLN A 77 -12.29 11.90 -21.71
C GLN A 77 -11.02 12.43 -21.05
N THR A 78 -11.17 13.42 -20.16
CA THR A 78 -10.05 14.02 -19.43
C THR A 78 -9.35 12.95 -18.60
N TYR A 79 -10.11 12.15 -17.86
CA TYR A 79 -9.53 11.10 -17.04
C TYR A 79 -8.94 9.96 -17.88
N ALA A 80 -9.55 9.57 -18.99
CA ALA A 80 -8.98 8.59 -19.92
C ALA A 80 -7.64 9.07 -20.51
N ALA A 81 -7.49 10.36 -20.79
CA ALA A 81 -6.21 10.94 -21.21
C ALA A 81 -5.15 10.81 -20.09
N ARG A 82 -5.52 11.06 -18.84
CA ARG A 82 -4.64 10.87 -17.67
C ARG A 82 -4.24 9.42 -17.47
N VAL A 83 -5.18 8.49 -17.58
CA VAL A 83 -4.90 7.05 -17.51
C VAL A 83 -3.92 6.64 -18.60
N ARG A 84 -4.18 7.03 -19.86
CA ARG A 84 -3.27 6.75 -20.97
C ARG A 84 -1.86 7.31 -20.73
N GLU A 85 -1.76 8.56 -20.28
CA GLU A 85 -0.49 9.24 -19.96
C GLU A 85 0.29 8.49 -18.87
N MET A 86 -0.39 8.03 -17.82
CA MET A 86 0.21 7.21 -16.76
C MET A 86 0.69 5.85 -17.30
N LEU A 87 -0.13 5.12 -18.05
CA LEU A 87 0.25 3.83 -18.63
C LEU A 87 1.45 3.93 -19.56
N GLN A 88 1.51 5.00 -20.38
CA GLN A 88 2.67 5.30 -21.23
C GLN A 88 3.91 5.60 -20.41
N THR A 89 3.76 6.26 -19.26
CA THR A 89 4.87 6.54 -18.33
C THR A 89 5.43 5.24 -17.73
N PHE A 90 4.57 4.31 -17.29
CA PHE A 90 4.99 2.97 -16.85
C PHE A 90 5.72 2.22 -17.97
N ALA A 91 5.17 2.18 -19.18
CA ALA A 91 5.80 1.54 -20.33
C ALA A 91 7.19 2.14 -20.63
N ALA A 92 7.31 3.47 -20.65
CA ALA A 92 8.57 4.16 -20.95
C ALA A 92 9.64 3.95 -19.86
N GLN A 93 9.27 3.93 -18.58
CA GLN A 93 10.22 3.78 -17.47
C GLN A 93 10.58 2.31 -17.18
N SER A 94 9.81 1.35 -17.67
CA SER A 94 10.04 -0.09 -17.45
C SER A 94 11.30 -0.66 -18.13
N GLY A 95 11.95 0.10 -19.02
CA GLY A 95 13.05 -0.40 -19.84
C GLY A 95 12.62 -1.41 -20.90
N GLY A 96 11.35 -1.37 -21.34
CA GLY A 96 10.78 -2.29 -22.32
C GLY A 96 10.13 -3.54 -21.72
N ARG A 97 10.08 -3.65 -20.38
CA ARG A 97 9.39 -4.74 -19.68
C ARG A 97 7.88 -4.57 -19.60
N VAL A 98 7.35 -3.36 -19.78
CA VAL A 98 5.90 -3.13 -19.87
C VAL A 98 5.54 -2.73 -21.30
N ARG A 99 4.64 -3.48 -21.93
CA ARG A 99 4.08 -3.20 -23.25
C ARG A 99 2.65 -2.70 -23.12
N LEU A 100 2.37 -1.49 -23.59
CA LEU A 100 1.01 -0.97 -23.67
C LEU A 100 0.36 -1.30 -25.03
N VAL A 101 -0.84 -1.87 -24.98
CA VAL A 101 -1.74 -2.12 -26.10
C VAL A 101 -3.04 -1.36 -25.84
N GLU A 102 -3.42 -0.46 -26.74
CA GLU A 102 -4.70 0.24 -26.65
C GLU A 102 -5.75 -0.48 -27.51
N VAL A 103 -6.92 -0.73 -26.91
CA VAL A 103 -8.08 -1.35 -27.55
C VAL A 103 -9.23 -0.35 -27.52
N ASP A 104 -9.67 0.05 -28.71
CA ASP A 104 -10.89 0.83 -28.86
C ASP A 104 -12.09 -0.10 -28.80
N VAL A 105 -12.97 0.10 -27.83
CA VAL A 105 -14.12 -0.79 -27.64
C VAL A 105 -15.34 -0.17 -28.30
N GLU A 106 -15.60 -0.61 -29.52
CA GLU A 106 -16.80 -0.30 -30.29
C GLU A 106 -17.95 -1.23 -29.87
N ALA A 107 -19.15 -0.66 -29.71
CA ALA A 107 -20.34 -1.43 -29.36
C ALA A 107 -20.72 -2.41 -30.48
N PHE A 108 -21.14 -3.61 -30.08
CA PHE A 108 -21.50 -4.75 -30.93
C PHE A 108 -20.36 -5.25 -31.83
N GLY A 109 -19.10 -5.02 -31.43
CA GLY A 109 -17.90 -5.48 -32.14
C GLY A 109 -17.09 -6.53 -31.39
N GLU A 110 -16.11 -7.15 -32.05
CA GLU A 110 -15.22 -8.16 -31.45
C GLU A 110 -14.42 -7.62 -30.24
N ALA A 111 -14.12 -6.31 -30.23
CA ALA A 111 -13.44 -5.67 -29.12
C ALA A 111 -14.30 -5.61 -27.84
N GLU A 112 -15.63 -5.54 -27.98
CA GLU A 112 -16.55 -5.61 -26.84
C GLU A 112 -16.55 -7.01 -26.23
N ASP A 113 -16.67 -8.05 -27.05
CA ASP A 113 -16.63 -9.44 -26.60
C ASP A 113 -15.32 -9.73 -25.83
N ALA A 114 -14.18 -9.27 -26.39
CA ALA A 114 -12.87 -9.42 -25.75
C ALA A 114 -12.72 -8.60 -24.45
N ALA A 115 -13.39 -7.44 -24.34
CA ALA A 115 -13.40 -6.65 -23.11
C ALA A 115 -14.20 -7.35 -22.00
N VAL A 116 -15.36 -7.89 -22.35
CA VAL A 116 -16.23 -8.63 -21.43
C VAL A 116 -15.56 -9.90 -20.94
N GLU A 117 -14.95 -10.68 -21.84
CA GLU A 117 -14.19 -11.90 -21.46
C GLU A 117 -13.02 -11.58 -20.53
N ALA A 118 -12.38 -10.43 -20.73
CA ALA A 118 -11.28 -9.95 -19.91
C ALA A 118 -11.72 -9.39 -18.53
N GLY A 119 -13.03 -9.38 -18.25
CA GLY A 119 -13.60 -8.88 -16.99
C GLY A 119 -13.72 -7.36 -16.91
N ILE A 120 -13.72 -6.65 -18.05
CA ILE A 120 -13.99 -5.21 -18.09
C ILE A 120 -15.49 -4.97 -17.95
N GLU A 121 -15.86 -4.09 -17.02
CA GLU A 121 -17.25 -3.75 -16.74
C GLU A 121 -17.72 -2.56 -17.59
N ALA A 122 -18.93 -2.68 -18.13
CA ALA A 122 -19.58 -1.61 -18.89
C ALA A 122 -20.24 -0.59 -17.97
N ALA A 123 -19.85 0.67 -18.07
CA ALA A 123 -20.55 1.78 -17.42
C ALA A 123 -21.62 2.35 -18.35
N ARG A 124 -22.85 2.54 -17.83
CA ARG A 124 -23.94 3.20 -18.55
C ARG A 124 -24.33 4.50 -17.84
N PRO A 125 -23.95 5.67 -18.38
CA PRO A 125 -24.22 6.97 -17.73
C PRO A 125 -25.72 7.25 -17.53
N TYR A 126 -26.56 6.73 -18.42
CA TYR A 126 -28.01 6.78 -18.32
C TYR A 126 -28.65 5.60 -19.07
N GLN A 127 -29.94 5.38 -18.84
CA GLN A 127 -30.69 4.30 -19.48
C GLN A 127 -30.79 4.54 -21.00
N GLY A 128 -30.30 3.59 -21.79
CA GLY A 128 -30.27 3.68 -23.25
C GLY A 128 -29.02 4.38 -23.82
N ALA A 129 -28.05 4.78 -22.98
CA ALA A 129 -26.73 5.17 -23.45
C ALA A 129 -25.95 3.94 -23.96
N ASP A 130 -25.10 4.17 -24.95
CA ASP A 130 -24.08 3.20 -25.36
C ASP A 130 -23.18 2.87 -24.16
N PRO A 131 -22.82 1.59 -23.97
CA PRO A 131 -21.94 1.19 -22.88
C PRO A 131 -20.56 1.81 -23.08
N ILE A 132 -19.99 2.32 -21.99
CA ILE A 132 -18.61 2.80 -21.94
C ILE A 132 -17.78 1.73 -21.25
N TYR A 133 -16.90 1.08 -22.00
CA TYR A 133 -15.85 0.24 -21.44
C TYR A 133 -14.64 1.12 -21.16
N PHE A 134 -14.16 1.11 -19.93
CA PHE A 134 -13.01 1.91 -19.51
C PHE A 134 -12.26 1.19 -18.40
N GLY A 135 -11.36 0.30 -18.79
CA GLY A 135 -10.65 -0.59 -17.85
C GLY A 135 -9.30 -1.04 -18.40
N LEU A 136 -8.62 -1.89 -17.65
CA LEU A 136 -7.27 -2.37 -17.97
C LEU A 136 -7.15 -3.84 -17.61
N THR A 137 -6.56 -4.63 -18.49
CA THR A 137 -5.97 -5.91 -18.10
C THR A 137 -4.46 -5.85 -18.18
N ALA A 138 -3.83 -6.62 -17.30
CA ALA A 138 -2.40 -6.80 -17.31
C ALA A 138 -2.07 -8.29 -17.23
N SER A 139 -1.15 -8.74 -18.05
CA SER A 139 -0.75 -10.15 -18.09
C SER A 139 0.75 -10.33 -18.20
N ASN A 140 1.28 -11.39 -17.59
CA ASN A 140 2.68 -11.80 -17.73
C ASN A 140 2.85 -12.82 -18.87
N ALA A 141 4.06 -13.37 -19.03
CA ALA A 141 4.37 -14.32 -20.09
C ALA A 141 3.88 -15.76 -19.81
N ILE A 142 3.37 -16.03 -18.61
CA ILE A 142 2.91 -17.36 -18.14
C ILE A 142 1.37 -17.39 -18.01
N ASP A 143 0.67 -16.55 -18.78
CA ASP A 143 -0.81 -16.48 -18.85
C ASP A 143 -1.52 -16.12 -17.53
N GLU A 144 -0.82 -15.60 -16.52
CA GLU A 144 -1.50 -14.93 -15.41
C GLU A 144 -1.98 -13.55 -15.85
N HIS A 145 -3.21 -13.20 -15.45
CA HIS A 145 -3.76 -11.86 -15.68
C HIS A 145 -4.35 -11.26 -14.41
N ARG A 146 -4.36 -9.94 -14.36
CA ARG A 146 -5.04 -9.10 -13.38
C ARG A 146 -5.83 -8.03 -14.11
N THR A 147 -7.01 -7.72 -13.60
CA THR A 147 -7.95 -6.80 -14.25
C THR A 147 -8.32 -5.66 -13.31
N ILE A 148 -8.33 -4.44 -13.84
CA ILE A 148 -9.05 -3.29 -13.31
C ILE A 148 -10.37 -3.22 -14.10
N PRO A 149 -11.51 -3.65 -13.53
CA PRO A 149 -12.76 -3.80 -14.27
C PRO A 149 -13.28 -2.48 -14.82
N ALA A 150 -13.15 -1.40 -14.05
CA ALA A 150 -13.51 -0.05 -14.46
C ALA A 150 -12.65 1.00 -13.76
N PHE A 151 -12.21 2.02 -14.50
CA PHE A 151 -11.55 3.20 -13.96
C PHE A 151 -12.59 4.21 -13.48
N ASP A 152 -12.52 4.56 -12.20
CA ASP A 152 -13.37 5.58 -11.59
C ASP A 152 -12.61 6.93 -11.48
N PRO A 153 -13.11 8.01 -12.09
CA PRO A 153 -12.53 9.36 -11.94
C PRO A 153 -12.35 9.81 -10.49
N GLN A 154 -13.19 9.35 -9.56
CA GLN A 154 -13.04 9.68 -8.13
C GLN A 154 -11.78 9.05 -7.50
N ARG A 155 -11.19 8.05 -8.15
CA ARG A 155 -10.00 7.33 -7.70
C ARG A 155 -8.73 7.75 -8.44
N GLU A 156 -8.76 8.81 -9.25
CA GLU A 156 -7.60 9.30 -10.02
C GLU A 156 -6.34 9.47 -9.17
N ALA A 157 -6.48 9.99 -7.95
CA ALA A 157 -5.36 10.17 -7.02
C ALA A 157 -4.63 8.87 -6.61
N PHE A 158 -5.25 7.70 -6.84
CA PHE A 158 -4.71 6.38 -6.50
C PHE A 158 -4.27 5.58 -7.73
N LEU A 159 -4.40 6.14 -8.94
CA LEU A 159 -4.14 5.44 -10.18
C LEU A 159 -2.75 4.80 -10.23
N GLU A 160 -1.70 5.54 -9.86
CA GLU A 160 -0.33 5.01 -9.87
C GLU A 160 -0.19 3.81 -8.91
N TYR A 161 -0.80 3.89 -7.74
CA TYR A 161 -0.78 2.80 -6.75
C TYR A 161 -1.48 1.56 -7.29
N GLU A 162 -2.66 1.72 -7.89
CA GLU A 162 -3.42 0.60 -8.47
C GLU A 162 -2.62 -0.11 -9.55
N LEU A 163 -1.97 0.64 -10.44
CA LEU A 163 -1.10 0.07 -11.48
C LEU A 163 0.14 -0.61 -10.90
N THR A 164 0.80 0.02 -9.92
CA THR A 164 1.98 -0.55 -9.24
C THR A 164 1.65 -1.85 -8.54
N ARG A 165 0.54 -1.88 -7.79
CA ARG A 165 0.05 -3.08 -7.12
C ARG A 165 -0.29 -4.18 -8.13
N LEU A 166 -0.94 -3.83 -9.23
CA LEU A 166 -1.31 -4.78 -10.27
C LEU A 166 -0.08 -5.43 -10.92
N ILE A 167 1.01 -4.68 -11.18
CA ILE A 167 2.29 -5.25 -11.64
C ILE A 167 2.90 -6.17 -10.58
N PHE A 168 2.95 -5.69 -9.33
CA PHE A 168 3.52 -6.45 -8.22
C PHE A 168 2.80 -7.80 -7.99
N GLU A 169 1.49 -7.83 -8.19
CA GLU A 169 0.66 -9.04 -8.09
C GLU A 169 0.86 -10.05 -9.23
N LEU A 170 1.35 -9.60 -10.39
CA LEU A 170 1.71 -10.46 -11.53
C LEU A 170 3.12 -11.05 -11.40
N GLU A 171 4.02 -10.33 -10.72
CA GLU A 171 5.41 -10.75 -10.53
C GLU A 171 5.57 -11.76 -9.37
N ARG A 172 4.69 -11.71 -8.37
CA ARG A 172 4.71 -12.65 -7.24
C ARG A 172 3.87 -13.89 -7.52
N THR A 173 4.44 -14.84 -8.26
CA THR A 173 3.84 -16.16 -8.56
C THR A 173 3.61 -17.03 -7.31
N GLN A 174 4.33 -16.77 -6.21
CA GLN A 174 4.10 -17.44 -4.92
C GLN A 174 3.71 -16.41 -3.85
N ARG A 175 2.54 -16.61 -3.23
CA ARG A 175 2.12 -15.83 -2.06
C ARG A 175 3.14 -16.01 -0.94
N THR A 176 3.51 -14.91 -0.28
CA THR A 176 4.37 -14.97 0.90
C THR A 176 3.70 -15.85 1.95
N ARG A 177 4.40 -16.89 2.41
CA ARG A 177 3.92 -17.76 3.48
C ARG A 177 4.19 -17.08 4.81
N VAL A 178 3.14 -16.91 5.61
CA VAL A 178 3.19 -16.19 6.87
C VAL A 178 2.64 -17.06 7.99
N ALA A 179 3.42 -17.26 9.05
CA ALA A 179 2.87 -17.77 10.31
C ALA A 179 2.34 -16.59 11.12
N LEU A 180 1.10 -16.68 11.61
CA LEU A 180 0.44 -15.63 12.38
C LEU A 180 0.26 -16.06 13.83
N ILE A 181 0.84 -15.30 14.76
CA ILE A 181 0.59 -15.40 16.20
C ILE A 181 -0.26 -14.20 16.61
N THR A 182 -1.49 -14.44 17.03
CA THR A 182 -2.40 -13.36 17.46
C THR A 182 -3.44 -13.86 18.46
N ALA A 183 -3.72 -13.03 19.46
CA ALA A 183 -4.84 -13.23 20.38
C ALA A 183 -6.15 -12.60 19.87
N LEU A 184 -6.06 -11.73 18.86
CA LEU A 184 -7.23 -11.06 18.29
C LEU A 184 -8.08 -12.04 17.47
N PRO A 185 -9.39 -11.74 17.27
CA PRO A 185 -10.26 -12.49 16.37
C PRO A 185 -9.93 -12.18 14.90
N LEU A 186 -8.66 -12.36 14.52
CA LEU A 186 -8.14 -12.21 13.17
C LEU A 186 -7.99 -13.60 12.56
N ASP A 187 -8.61 -13.81 11.40
CA ASP A 187 -8.50 -15.03 10.60
C ASP A 187 -8.41 -14.67 9.11
N PRO A 188 -7.19 -14.43 8.58
CA PRO A 188 -7.01 -14.03 7.19
C PRO A 188 -7.39 -15.14 6.21
N ALA A 189 -7.17 -16.41 6.57
CA ALA A 189 -7.54 -17.54 5.72
C ALA A 189 -9.06 -17.58 5.52
N ALA A 190 -9.83 -17.52 6.61
CA ALA A 190 -11.30 -17.48 6.54
C ALA A 190 -11.83 -16.17 5.92
N ALA A 191 -11.15 -15.04 6.14
CA ALA A 191 -11.55 -13.74 5.60
C ALA A 191 -11.44 -13.63 4.07
N SER A 192 -10.62 -14.48 3.46
CA SER A 192 -10.39 -14.52 2.01
C SER A 192 -11.26 -15.55 1.27
N ASP A 193 -12.06 -16.34 2.00
CA ASP A 193 -12.95 -17.34 1.41
C ASP A 193 -14.26 -16.71 0.90
N PRO A 194 -14.52 -16.70 -0.42
CA PRO A 194 -15.73 -16.09 -0.99
C PRO A 194 -17.02 -16.84 -0.62
N THR A 195 -16.94 -18.09 -0.15
CA THR A 195 -18.10 -18.89 0.24
C THR A 195 -18.61 -18.57 1.65
N PHE A 196 -17.77 -17.94 2.48
CA PHE A 196 -18.11 -17.50 3.83
C PHE A 196 -17.82 -16.00 3.95
N PRO A 197 -18.72 -15.11 3.47
CA PRO A 197 -18.58 -13.68 3.68
C PRO A 197 -18.61 -13.40 5.18
N SER A 198 -17.43 -13.28 5.75
CA SER A 198 -17.22 -13.17 7.18
C SER A 198 -17.17 -11.68 7.53
N GLY A 199 -17.72 -11.32 8.70
CA GLY A 199 -17.65 -9.95 9.23
C GLY A 199 -16.23 -9.55 9.69
N GLN A 200 -15.22 -9.99 8.95
CA GLN A 200 -13.81 -9.81 9.22
C GLN A 200 -13.37 -8.39 8.87
N SER A 201 -12.28 -7.94 9.49
CA SER A 201 -11.70 -6.64 9.17
C SER A 201 -11.15 -6.63 7.74
N ALA A 202 -11.21 -5.46 7.08
CA ALA A 202 -10.59 -5.26 5.77
C ALA A 202 -9.10 -5.64 5.76
N PHE A 203 -8.41 -5.47 6.89
CA PHE A 203 -7.04 -5.93 7.10
C PHE A 203 -6.91 -7.45 6.97
N SER A 204 -7.79 -8.23 7.61
CA SER A 204 -7.80 -9.70 7.52
C SER A 204 -8.03 -10.17 6.10
N THR A 205 -9.02 -9.58 5.41
CA THR A 205 -9.36 -9.93 4.02
C THR A 205 -8.20 -9.64 3.08
N GLU A 206 -7.58 -8.46 3.18
CA GLU A 206 -6.46 -8.11 2.32
C GLU A 206 -5.22 -8.97 2.61
N MET A 207 -4.94 -9.26 3.88
CA MET A 207 -3.85 -10.15 4.26
C MET A 207 -4.03 -11.56 3.67
N GLY A 208 -5.23 -12.15 3.74
CA GLY A 208 -5.51 -13.47 3.15
C GLY A 208 -5.53 -13.48 1.61
N ARG A 209 -5.85 -12.33 0.99
CA ARG A 209 -5.78 -12.16 -0.46
C ARG A 209 -4.34 -12.03 -0.98
N MET A 210 -3.44 -11.45 -0.19
CA MET A 210 -2.05 -11.19 -0.61
C MET A 210 -1.06 -12.27 -0.17
N MET A 211 -1.39 -13.01 0.90
CA MET A 211 -0.46 -13.90 1.60
C MET A 211 -1.09 -15.27 1.85
N GLU A 212 -0.26 -16.29 2.01
CA GLU A 212 -0.69 -17.59 2.52
C GLU A 212 -0.47 -17.59 4.03
N VAL A 213 -1.54 -17.43 4.80
CA VAL A 213 -1.46 -17.24 6.24
C VAL A 213 -1.84 -18.51 7.00
N VAL A 214 -0.91 -19.00 7.83
CA VAL A 214 -1.15 -20.09 8.79
C VAL A 214 -1.21 -19.50 10.19
N LYS A 215 -2.41 -19.45 10.78
CA LYS A 215 -2.59 -19.03 12.17
C LYS A 215 -2.12 -20.13 13.11
N LEU A 216 -1.25 -19.77 14.06
CA LEU A 216 -0.77 -20.70 15.09
C LEU A 216 -1.76 -20.79 16.25
N ALA A 217 -1.92 -22.00 16.79
CA ALA A 217 -2.70 -22.24 17.99
C ALA A 217 -2.08 -21.53 19.22
N PRO A 218 -2.87 -21.18 20.25
CA PRO A 218 -2.34 -20.49 21.44
C PRO A 218 -1.21 -21.24 22.16
N ASP A 219 -1.18 -22.57 22.05
CA ASP A 219 -0.24 -23.50 22.68
C ASP A 219 0.81 -24.08 21.70
N PHE A 220 1.07 -23.39 20.58
CA PHE A 220 2.05 -23.85 19.59
C PHE A 220 3.43 -24.12 20.22
N THR A 221 4.13 -25.12 19.70
CA THR A 221 5.49 -25.50 20.16
C THR A 221 6.54 -25.35 19.06
N ALA A 222 6.12 -25.17 17.82
CA ALA A 222 6.98 -24.97 16.67
C ALA A 222 6.36 -24.00 15.67
N ILE A 223 7.21 -23.31 14.91
CA ILE A 223 6.81 -22.44 13.81
C ILE A 223 7.06 -23.20 12.50
N PRO A 224 6.06 -23.32 11.61
CA PRO A 224 6.22 -24.02 10.33
C PRO A 224 7.27 -23.32 9.44
N ASP A 225 7.70 -24.00 8.37
CA ASP A 225 8.59 -23.37 7.40
C ASP A 225 7.83 -22.32 6.58
N VAL A 226 7.95 -21.07 7.01
CA VAL A 226 7.34 -19.88 6.39
C VAL A 226 8.39 -18.82 6.11
N ASP A 227 8.03 -17.80 5.34
CA ASP A 227 8.94 -16.73 4.91
C ASP A 227 9.01 -15.60 5.93
N VAL A 228 7.89 -15.33 6.61
CA VAL A 228 7.74 -14.25 7.61
C VAL A 228 6.93 -14.75 8.79
N LEU A 229 7.30 -14.30 9.99
CA LEU A 229 6.49 -14.45 11.20
C LEU A 229 5.77 -13.14 11.52
N ALA A 230 4.45 -13.16 11.54
CA ALA A 230 3.63 -12.04 11.98
C ALA A 230 3.17 -12.27 13.42
N ILE A 231 3.56 -11.38 14.33
CA ILE A 231 3.17 -11.37 15.74
C ILE A 231 2.29 -10.14 15.95
N ILE A 232 0.97 -10.33 15.99
CA ILE A 232 0.00 -9.24 16.12
C ILE A 232 -0.76 -9.45 17.41
N HIS A 233 -0.43 -8.67 18.44
CA HIS A 233 -1.08 -8.72 19.74
C HIS A 233 -1.23 -10.15 20.31
N PRO A 234 -0.11 -10.83 20.62
CA PRO A 234 -0.12 -12.21 21.10
C PRO A 234 -0.62 -12.32 22.55
N TRP A 235 -0.99 -13.53 22.96
CA TRP A 235 -1.02 -13.89 24.38
C TRP A 235 0.41 -13.88 24.95
N PRO A 236 0.58 -13.85 26.29
CA PRO A 236 1.87 -14.07 26.91
C PRO A 236 2.49 -15.39 26.44
N LEU A 237 3.69 -15.33 25.87
CA LEU A 237 4.37 -16.51 25.34
C LEU A 237 5.04 -17.31 26.46
N SER A 238 4.98 -18.64 26.36
CA SER A 238 5.77 -19.52 27.21
C SER A 238 7.28 -19.41 26.90
N PRO A 239 8.17 -19.92 27.77
CA PRO A 239 9.60 -20.02 27.47
C PRO A 239 9.90 -20.79 26.18
N GLU A 240 9.16 -21.87 25.92
CA GLU A 240 9.30 -22.70 24.72
C GLU A 240 8.85 -21.95 23.46
N GLN A 241 7.73 -21.23 23.54
CA GLN A 241 7.23 -20.38 22.45
C GLN A 241 8.20 -19.23 22.15
N SER A 242 8.70 -18.57 23.20
CA SER A 242 9.69 -17.49 23.08
C SER A 242 10.97 -18.00 22.41
N TYR A 243 11.41 -19.21 22.76
CA TYR A 243 12.53 -19.87 22.11
C TYR A 243 12.24 -20.17 20.63
N ALA A 244 11.05 -20.67 20.28
CA ALA A 244 10.69 -20.93 18.89
C ALA A 244 10.69 -19.64 18.04
N VAL A 245 10.18 -18.53 18.59
CA VAL A 245 10.21 -17.20 17.95
C VAL A 245 11.66 -16.74 17.75
N ASP A 246 12.49 -16.82 18.78
CA ASP A 246 13.92 -16.44 18.72
C ASP A 246 14.66 -17.23 17.64
N GLN A 247 14.50 -18.56 17.62
CA GLN A 247 15.12 -19.42 16.61
C GLN A 247 14.63 -19.13 15.19
N PHE A 248 13.34 -18.81 15.03
CA PHE A 248 12.81 -18.42 13.72
C PHE A 248 13.47 -17.12 13.23
N VAL A 249 13.53 -16.10 14.08
CA VAL A 249 14.13 -14.80 13.73
C VAL A 249 15.62 -14.97 13.40
N LEU A 250 16.36 -15.79 14.15
CA LEU A 250 17.77 -16.09 13.84
C LEU A 250 17.95 -16.82 12.50
N ARG A 251 17.01 -17.68 12.11
CA ARG A 251 17.11 -18.49 10.89
C ARG A 251 16.63 -17.75 9.63
N LYS A 252 15.51 -17.04 9.71
CA LYS A 252 14.84 -16.40 8.55
C LYS A 252 15.04 -14.89 8.50
N GLY A 253 15.31 -14.24 9.63
CA GLY A 253 15.61 -12.81 9.73
C GLY A 253 14.44 -11.86 9.52
N ARG A 254 13.19 -12.34 9.46
CA ARG A 254 12.02 -11.51 9.08
C ARG A 254 10.83 -11.74 10.00
N ALA A 255 10.50 -10.74 10.81
CA ALA A 255 9.30 -10.73 11.63
C ALA A 255 8.59 -9.38 11.56
N PHE A 256 7.28 -9.41 11.52
CA PHE A 256 6.42 -8.25 11.73
C PHE A 256 5.83 -8.33 13.13
N VAL A 257 6.07 -7.31 13.96
CA VAL A 257 5.66 -7.31 15.37
C VAL A 257 4.80 -6.07 15.64
N ALA A 258 3.53 -6.29 15.97
CA ALA A 258 2.59 -5.26 16.38
C ALA A 258 2.11 -5.56 17.80
N LEU A 259 2.50 -4.70 18.74
CA LEU A 259 2.18 -4.82 20.17
C LEU A 259 1.43 -3.58 20.62
N ASP A 260 0.60 -3.75 21.63
CA ASP A 260 -0.28 -2.69 22.11
C ASP A 260 -0.40 -2.75 23.65
N PRO A 261 -0.01 -1.69 24.38
CA PRO A 261 -0.21 -1.65 25.82
C PRO A 261 -1.68 -1.45 26.23
N ALA A 262 -2.56 -0.96 25.33
CA ALA A 262 -3.93 -0.58 25.62
C ALA A 262 -4.89 -0.89 24.45
N SER A 263 -5.03 -2.18 24.11
CA SER A 263 -5.80 -2.61 22.94
C SER A 263 -7.30 -2.44 23.11
N LEU A 264 -7.83 -1.42 22.44
CA LEU A 264 -9.27 -1.19 22.29
C LEU A 264 -9.94 -2.34 21.52
N ALA A 265 -9.27 -2.91 20.52
CA ALA A 265 -9.77 -4.03 19.74
C ALA A 265 -9.97 -5.28 20.62
N ALA A 266 -9.01 -5.60 21.49
CA ALA A 266 -9.15 -6.71 22.44
C ALA A 266 -10.25 -6.44 23.48
N GLN A 267 -10.38 -5.19 23.97
CA GLN A 267 -11.45 -4.81 24.89
C GLN A 267 -12.84 -4.98 24.26
N GLN A 268 -13.01 -4.55 23.00
CA GLN A 268 -14.26 -4.65 22.25
C GLN A 268 -14.61 -6.08 21.85
N ALA A 269 -13.61 -6.91 21.56
CA ALA A 269 -13.78 -8.34 21.31
C ALA A 269 -14.25 -9.11 22.56
N GLY A 270 -14.39 -8.43 23.70
CA GLY A 270 -14.91 -9.00 24.94
C GLY A 270 -13.87 -9.87 25.62
N GLY A 271 -12.77 -9.26 26.08
CA GLY A 271 -11.57 -9.87 26.71
C GLY A 271 -11.79 -10.75 27.96
N GLY A 272 -12.98 -11.34 28.13
CA GLY A 272 -13.26 -12.45 29.02
C GLY A 272 -12.99 -13.81 28.36
N PHE A 273 -12.81 -14.81 29.21
CA PHE A 273 -12.77 -16.23 28.85
C PHE A 273 -14.10 -16.65 28.23
N ASP A 274 -14.08 -17.26 27.04
CA ASP A 274 -15.24 -17.93 26.46
C ASP A 274 -15.33 -19.36 27.05
N PRO A 275 -16.34 -19.65 27.89
CA PRO A 275 -16.48 -20.95 28.54
C PRO A 275 -16.72 -22.11 27.57
N PHE A 276 -17.16 -21.83 26.34
CA PHE A 276 -17.51 -22.84 25.35
C PHE A 276 -16.35 -23.24 24.45
N SER A 277 -15.41 -22.32 24.18
CA SER A 277 -14.21 -22.62 23.38
C SER A 277 -13.01 -23.04 24.22
N GLY A 278 -12.97 -22.69 25.51
CA GLY A 278 -11.83 -22.96 26.38
C GLY A 278 -10.58 -22.14 26.01
N ILE A 279 -10.70 -21.21 25.06
CA ILE A 279 -9.63 -20.31 24.62
C ILE A 279 -9.67 -19.07 25.50
N PRO A 280 -8.55 -18.65 26.10
CA PRO A 280 -8.48 -17.39 26.83
C PRO A 280 -8.83 -16.22 25.91
N GLY A 281 -9.66 -15.30 26.41
CA GLY A 281 -9.93 -14.04 25.71
C GLY A 281 -8.65 -13.26 25.41
N ALA A 282 -8.73 -12.39 24.40
CA ALA A 282 -7.60 -11.52 24.06
C ALA A 282 -7.26 -10.61 25.25
N PRO A 283 -6.00 -10.57 25.74
CA PRO A 283 -5.63 -9.65 26.79
C PRO A 283 -5.74 -8.21 26.29
N THR A 284 -6.03 -7.24 27.16
CA THR A 284 -6.09 -5.81 26.76
C THR A 284 -4.72 -5.17 26.58
N SER A 285 -3.64 -5.90 26.85
CA SER A 285 -2.26 -5.51 26.57
C SER A 285 -1.47 -6.70 26.03
N SER A 286 -0.54 -6.47 25.11
CA SER A 286 0.40 -7.49 24.64
C SER A 286 1.84 -7.04 24.84
N SER A 287 2.73 -8.01 25.07
CA SER A 287 4.15 -7.76 25.19
C SER A 287 4.92 -8.96 24.64
N LEU A 288 6.16 -8.71 24.24
CA LEU A 288 7.09 -9.73 23.76
C LEU A 288 8.37 -9.75 24.62
N GLU A 289 8.31 -9.26 25.85
CA GLU A 289 9.42 -9.41 26.80
C GLU A 289 9.62 -10.89 27.19
N PRO A 290 10.88 -11.37 27.33
CA PRO A 290 12.13 -10.62 27.31
C PRO A 290 12.78 -10.47 25.91
N LEU A 291 12.12 -10.89 24.82
CA LEU A 291 12.71 -10.88 23.48
C LEU A 291 13.02 -9.46 23.00
N LEU A 292 12.11 -8.49 23.23
CA LEU A 292 12.35 -7.09 22.85
C LEU A 292 13.61 -6.54 23.50
N ALA A 293 13.79 -6.76 24.81
CA ALA A 293 15.01 -6.35 25.51
C ALA A 293 16.28 -6.96 24.90
N ARG A 294 16.22 -8.20 24.40
CA ARG A 294 17.34 -8.82 23.67
C ARG A 294 17.61 -8.17 22.31
N TRP A 295 16.61 -7.58 21.67
CA TRP A 295 16.77 -6.79 20.45
C TRP A 295 17.12 -5.32 20.72
N GLY A 296 17.20 -4.89 21.98
CA GLY A 296 17.51 -3.51 22.36
C GLY A 296 16.31 -2.55 22.25
N VAL A 297 15.10 -3.10 22.15
CA VAL A 297 13.84 -2.35 22.09
C VAL A 297 13.08 -2.58 23.40
N ALA A 298 12.37 -1.57 23.87
CA ALA A 298 11.47 -1.69 25.02
C ALA A 298 10.14 -1.03 24.68
N MET A 299 9.03 -1.68 25.04
CA MET A 299 7.71 -1.08 24.91
C MET A 299 7.29 -0.42 26.23
N ALA A 300 6.83 0.82 26.15
CA ALA A 300 6.29 1.52 27.31
C ALA A 300 4.94 0.92 27.74
N SER A 301 4.69 0.82 29.05
CA SER A 301 3.40 0.43 29.62
C SER A 301 2.35 1.57 29.61
N THR A 302 2.62 2.62 28.84
CA THR A 302 1.82 3.85 28.73
C THR A 302 1.50 4.11 27.27
N VAL A 303 0.36 4.75 27.03
CA VAL A 303 0.00 5.26 25.70
C VAL A 303 0.58 6.66 25.49
N VAL A 304 0.77 7.05 24.23
CA VAL A 304 1.12 8.40 23.83
C VAL A 304 -0.16 9.24 23.71
N LEU A 305 -0.12 10.45 24.23
CA LEU A 305 -1.06 11.52 23.91
C LEU A 305 -0.32 12.53 23.06
N ASP A 306 -0.93 13.00 21.97
CA ASP A 306 -0.40 14.07 21.13
C ASP A 306 -1.48 15.15 21.01
N ALA A 307 -1.29 16.26 21.72
CA ALA A 307 -2.24 17.37 21.74
C ALA A 307 -2.13 18.25 20.49
N GLU A 308 -0.96 18.26 19.83
CA GLU A 308 -0.70 19.07 18.65
C GLU A 308 -1.45 18.52 17.43
N ASN A 309 -1.46 17.19 17.28
CA ASN A 309 -2.11 16.51 16.16
C ASN A 309 -3.38 15.74 16.56
N ALA A 310 -4.03 16.15 17.66
CA ALA A 310 -5.24 15.51 18.16
C ALA A 310 -6.40 15.61 17.16
N LEU A 311 -7.17 14.53 17.03
CA LEU A 311 -8.33 14.46 16.17
C LEU A 311 -9.57 15.04 16.85
N GLU A 312 -10.45 15.66 16.06
CA GLU A 312 -11.76 16.10 16.54
C GLU A 312 -12.67 14.90 16.82
N VAL A 313 -13.29 14.90 18.00
CA VAL A 313 -14.33 13.96 18.40
C VAL A 313 -15.60 14.71 18.77
N GLN A 314 -16.74 14.05 18.63
CA GLN A 314 -18.00 14.57 19.16
C GLN A 314 -18.10 14.26 20.66
N VAL A 315 -18.36 15.29 21.44
CA VAL A 315 -18.60 15.20 22.89
C VAL A 315 -19.98 15.75 23.21
N GLN A 316 -20.52 15.39 24.38
CA GLN A 316 -21.68 16.09 24.93
C GLN A 316 -21.17 17.18 25.88
N ASP A 317 -21.67 18.40 25.72
CA ASP A 317 -21.40 19.48 26.68
C ASP A 317 -22.15 19.26 28.00
N GLU A 318 -21.91 20.13 29.00
CA GLU A 318 -22.57 20.06 30.31
C GLU A 318 -24.11 20.17 30.23
N ARG A 319 -24.65 20.60 29.09
CA ARG A 319 -26.09 20.75 28.81
C ARG A 319 -26.64 19.59 27.96
N GLY A 320 -25.82 18.59 27.66
CA GLY A 320 -26.19 17.42 26.83
C GLY A 320 -26.28 17.73 25.33
N GLN A 321 -25.79 18.88 24.87
CA GLN A 321 -25.74 19.22 23.44
C GLN A 321 -24.47 18.66 22.80
N ALA A 322 -24.57 18.28 21.53
CA ALA A 322 -23.41 17.82 20.76
C ALA A 322 -22.45 19.00 20.53
N ALA A 323 -21.23 18.86 21.05
CA ALA A 323 -20.11 19.76 20.82
C ALA A 323 -18.96 18.99 20.16
N ARG A 324 -17.97 19.73 19.64
CA ARG A 324 -16.71 19.15 19.14
C ARG A 324 -15.59 19.51 20.09
N ASP A 325 -14.72 18.55 20.33
CA ASP A 325 -13.50 18.73 21.11
C ASP A 325 -12.36 17.91 20.49
N VAL A 326 -11.12 18.24 20.83
CA VAL A 326 -9.93 17.50 20.38
C VAL A 326 -9.58 16.43 21.40
N GLN A 327 -9.28 15.21 20.94
CA GLN A 327 -8.98 14.08 21.81
C GLN A 327 -7.53 13.63 21.63
N PRO A 328 -6.60 13.98 22.55
CA PRO A 328 -5.17 13.68 22.40
C PRO A 328 -4.83 12.18 22.34
N LEU A 329 -5.73 11.29 22.79
CA LEU A 329 -5.56 9.83 22.65
C LEU A 329 -5.76 9.32 21.21
N PHE A 330 -6.40 10.11 20.35
CA PHE A 330 -6.56 9.84 18.94
C PHE A 330 -5.91 10.96 18.16
N PHE A 331 -4.78 10.68 17.52
CA PHE A 331 -3.98 11.70 16.86
C PHE A 331 -3.53 11.23 15.49
N MET A 332 -3.15 12.17 14.64
CA MET A 332 -2.56 11.87 13.34
C MET A 332 -1.06 12.09 13.40
N VAL A 333 -0.27 11.09 13.01
CA VAL A 333 1.10 11.37 12.57
C VAL A 333 1.00 11.94 11.18
N THR A 334 1.29 13.23 11.05
CA THR A 334 1.21 13.94 9.78
C THR A 334 2.27 13.43 8.80
N PRO A 335 2.16 13.73 7.50
CA PRO A 335 3.17 13.33 6.52
C PRO A 335 4.59 13.82 6.86
N GLU A 336 4.75 14.93 7.58
CA GLU A 336 6.04 15.44 8.06
C GLU A 336 6.65 14.58 9.17
N GLY A 337 5.80 13.90 9.96
CA GLY A 337 6.21 12.95 11.00
C GLY A 337 6.53 11.55 10.47
N LEU A 338 6.30 11.28 9.19
CA LEU A 338 6.60 10.01 8.53
C LEU A 338 7.97 10.04 7.83
N ASP A 339 8.66 8.90 7.78
CA ASP A 339 9.90 8.79 7.01
C ASP A 339 9.59 8.90 5.51
N ARG A 340 10.16 9.93 4.87
CA ARG A 340 9.99 10.22 3.44
C ARG A 340 10.96 9.47 2.55
N ASN A 341 11.97 8.83 3.11
CA ASN A 341 12.95 8.03 2.38
C ASN A 341 12.60 6.54 2.41
N ASP A 342 11.81 6.10 3.39
CA ASP A 342 11.37 4.70 3.50
C ASP A 342 10.23 4.38 2.53
N LEU A 343 10.33 3.24 1.84
CA LEU A 343 9.36 2.81 0.83
C LEU A 343 7.98 2.46 1.40
N MET A 344 7.83 2.24 2.71
CA MET A 344 6.53 1.95 3.32
C MET A 344 5.77 3.23 3.66
N THR A 345 6.48 4.29 4.05
CA THR A 345 5.87 5.52 4.57
C THR A 345 5.97 6.73 3.64
N ALA A 346 6.88 6.74 2.67
CA ALA A 346 7.10 7.87 1.76
C ALA A 346 5.83 8.31 1.00
N TRP A 347 4.95 7.36 0.67
CA TRP A 347 3.73 7.57 -0.12
C TRP A 347 2.54 8.10 0.68
N LEU A 348 2.61 8.08 2.01
CA LEU A 348 1.48 8.34 2.89
C LEU A 348 1.24 9.85 3.06
N ASN A 349 0.79 10.49 1.98
CA ASN A 349 0.60 11.94 1.89
C ASN A 349 -0.54 12.49 2.76
N ARG A 350 -1.34 11.62 3.39
CA ARG A 350 -2.43 12.02 4.32
C ARG A 350 -2.10 11.75 5.79
N GLY A 351 -0.91 11.22 6.09
CA GLY A 351 -0.57 10.80 7.45
C GLY A 351 -1.24 9.49 7.86
N ILE A 352 -1.06 9.11 9.12
CA ILE A 352 -1.63 7.90 9.73
C ILE A 352 -2.31 8.28 11.04
N ASN A 353 -3.54 7.82 11.23
CA ASN A 353 -4.25 7.98 12.49
C ASN A 353 -3.87 6.87 13.46
N PHE A 354 -3.58 7.28 14.69
CA PHE A 354 -3.27 6.43 15.82
C PHE A 354 -4.34 6.60 16.90
N GLY A 355 -4.61 5.54 17.64
CA GLY A 355 -5.57 5.54 18.76
C GLY A 355 -5.01 4.72 19.90
N LEU A 356 -4.95 5.31 21.10
CA LEU A 356 -4.44 4.68 22.33
C LEU A 356 -3.05 4.02 22.13
N SER A 357 -2.24 4.56 21.22
CA SER A 357 -1.05 3.85 20.76
C SER A 357 0.10 3.92 21.78
N GLY A 358 0.80 2.80 21.94
CA GLY A 358 1.99 2.71 22.79
C GLY A 358 3.19 3.45 22.20
N GLY A 359 4.25 3.59 23.02
CA GLY A 359 5.56 4.03 22.52
C GLY A 359 6.59 2.91 22.58
N LEU A 360 7.41 2.81 21.54
CA LEU A 360 8.61 2.00 21.54
C LEU A 360 9.82 2.90 21.81
N ASN A 361 10.69 2.46 22.70
CA ASN A 361 11.98 3.06 22.98
C ASN A 361 13.06 2.12 22.47
N TRP A 362 14.03 2.68 21.75
CA TRP A 362 15.23 1.96 21.33
C TRP A 362 16.41 2.48 22.13
N ASN A 363 17.11 1.59 22.83
CA ASN A 363 18.18 1.97 23.77
C ASN A 363 19.58 1.96 23.13
N GLY A 364 19.67 1.75 21.81
CA GLY A 364 20.94 1.57 21.13
C GLY A 364 21.59 0.23 21.48
N ARG A 365 21.97 -0.55 20.47
CA ARG A 365 22.71 -1.80 20.68
C ARG A 365 23.70 -1.99 19.54
N ASP A 366 24.92 -2.42 19.88
CA ASP A 366 25.94 -2.71 18.87
C ASP A 366 25.44 -3.76 17.88
N GLY A 367 25.57 -3.45 16.59
CA GLY A 367 25.11 -4.30 15.49
C GLY A 367 23.60 -4.24 15.21
N VAL A 368 22.85 -3.37 15.87
CA VAL A 368 21.42 -3.13 15.58
C VAL A 368 21.25 -1.76 14.95
N GLU A 369 20.69 -1.74 13.74
CA GLU A 369 20.27 -0.51 13.06
C GLU A 369 18.75 -0.34 13.24
N ALA A 370 18.33 0.89 13.54
CA ALA A 370 16.93 1.22 13.74
C ALA A 370 16.53 2.40 12.85
N THR A 371 15.51 2.18 12.01
CA THR A 371 14.91 3.22 11.17
C THR A 371 13.57 3.63 11.76
N VAL A 372 13.39 4.91 12.02
CA VAL A 372 12.14 5.45 12.59
C VAL A 372 11.19 5.79 11.45
N LEU A 373 10.13 5.00 11.29
CA LEU A 373 9.15 5.19 10.20
C LEU A 373 8.10 6.27 10.50
N ALA A 374 7.77 6.48 11.77
CA ALA A 374 6.76 7.44 12.20
C ALA A 374 7.17 8.06 13.55
N ARG A 375 6.98 9.38 13.67
CA ARG A 375 7.25 10.16 14.88
C ARG A 375 6.03 11.02 15.21
N THR A 376 5.67 11.03 16.48
CA THR A 376 4.64 11.91 17.04
C THR A 376 5.06 13.38 17.00
N GLY A 377 4.12 14.29 17.26
CA GLY A 377 4.37 15.73 17.38
C GLY A 377 5.27 16.12 18.55
N GLY A 378 5.47 17.43 18.72
CA GLY A 378 6.32 18.00 19.76
C GLY A 378 5.66 18.05 21.14
N GLN A 379 4.32 18.11 21.19
CA GLN A 379 3.56 18.22 22.44
C GLN A 379 2.96 16.87 22.85
N THR A 380 3.82 15.97 23.33
CA THR A 380 3.40 14.64 23.76
C THR A 380 3.41 14.43 25.26
N MET A 381 2.43 13.67 25.74
CA MET A 381 2.32 13.20 27.12
C MET A 381 2.16 11.69 27.17
N ARG A 382 2.28 11.12 28.37
CA ARG A 382 2.10 9.68 28.61
C ARG A 382 0.96 9.47 29.59
N LEU A 383 0.07 8.54 29.27
CA LEU A 383 -1.02 8.12 30.17
C LEU A 383 -0.88 6.61 30.44
N PRO A 384 -1.09 6.14 31.68
CA PRO A 384 -1.14 4.71 31.98
C PRO A 384 -2.18 4.00 31.11
N ALA A 385 -1.82 2.82 30.58
CA ALA A 385 -2.68 2.07 29.67
C ALA A 385 -4.09 1.80 30.21
N GLN A 386 -4.20 1.41 31.48
CA GLN A 386 -5.51 1.18 32.12
C GLN A 386 -6.36 2.44 32.16
N ALA A 387 -5.77 3.61 32.41
CA ALA A 387 -6.49 4.88 32.40
C ALA A 387 -6.94 5.24 30.98
N ALA A 388 -6.12 4.99 29.96
CA ALA A 388 -6.50 5.20 28.56
C ALA A 388 -7.69 4.34 28.13
N LEU A 389 -7.73 3.07 28.57
CA LEU A 389 -8.83 2.13 28.29
C LEU A 389 -10.16 2.52 28.97
N MET A 390 -10.14 3.40 29.97
CA MET A 390 -11.36 3.99 30.54
C MET A 390 -11.98 5.05 29.63
N ARG A 391 -11.29 5.43 28.55
CA ARG A 391 -11.74 6.41 27.55
C ARG A 391 -12.12 7.74 28.20
N PRO A 392 -11.18 8.39 28.90
CA PRO A 392 -11.44 9.66 29.58
C PRO A 392 -11.94 10.72 28.60
N ALA A 393 -12.77 11.63 29.11
CA ALA A 393 -13.23 12.76 28.32
C ALA A 393 -12.04 13.67 27.96
N PRO A 394 -12.04 14.35 26.80
CA PRO A 394 -10.97 15.26 26.43
C PRO A 394 -10.53 16.24 27.53
N ALA A 395 -11.49 16.80 28.27
CA ALA A 395 -11.22 17.73 29.37
C ALA A 395 -10.40 17.15 30.53
N GLU A 396 -10.35 15.83 30.69
CA GLU A 396 -9.67 15.14 31.79
C GLU A 396 -8.17 14.89 31.51
N ILE A 397 -7.73 15.07 30.26
CA ILE A 397 -6.40 14.63 29.78
C ILE A 397 -5.67 15.67 28.90
N ARG A 398 -6.01 16.95 29.07
CA ARG A 398 -5.33 18.08 28.40
C ARG A 398 -4.04 18.50 29.09
#